data_AF-A0A5C7ET26-F1
#
_entry.id   AF-A0A5C7ET26-F1
#
_cell.length_a   1.000
_cell.length_b   1.000
_cell.length_c   1.000
_cell.angle_alpha   90.00
_cell.angle_beta   90.00
_cell.angle_gamma   90.00
#
_symmetry.space_group_name_H-M   'P 1'
#
loop_
_entity.id
_entity.type
_entity.pdbx_description
1 polymer ?
#
loop_
_entity_poly.entity_id
_entity_poly.type
_entity_poly.pdbx_seq_one_letter_code
_entity_poly.pdbx_strand_id
1 'polypeptide(L)'
;MKIEQIYTGCLAQGAYYIVSEDEAAIIDPLRETKPYISRLEKDHVKLKYIFETHFHADFVSGHLDLSKNTDAAIVYGPTAEPDFEAVIAEDGQIFEIGKIKIKVLHTPGHTMESSTFLLIDEDGKETAIFSGDTLFLGDVGRPDLAQKSAHMTQEELAGILYESLQSKIMPLADDIIVYPAHGAGSACGKNMQKETVDTLGNQKRTNYALNQPDKASFVREVLDGLSQPPKYFGMNVALNKSGYENFENVLEKGNKPVSVEDFEVLAEETGALILDTRSAADFHKGFIPNSINIGLKGDFAPWVGAMIVDVKQPILLVSDPGTEEEVITRLSRVGFDHVLGYLEGSFDSWKDSGKEIDRIERISAEEFAQKFKENTKVVDVRKESEYASEHVNEAYQRPLADINEWVNSLDNEEHFFIHCAGGYRSMIAASILNSRGIRNFTEIEGGFNKIKETGVPRSNFLCQSKTLKS
;
A
#
# COMPACT_ATOMS: atom_id res chain seq x y z
N MET A 1 4.09 27.32 -16.15
CA MET A 1 4.13 25.90 -15.75
C MET A 1 3.65 25.74 -14.31
N LYS A 2 2.89 24.68 -14.00
CA LYS A 2 2.50 24.29 -12.64
C LYS A 2 2.73 22.78 -12.46
N ILE A 3 3.29 22.38 -11.32
CA ILE A 3 3.41 20.98 -10.87
C ILE A 3 2.63 20.87 -9.56
N GLU A 4 1.72 19.90 -9.48
CA GLU A 4 0.95 19.62 -8.27
C GLU A 4 1.05 18.13 -7.94
N GLN A 5 1.47 17.83 -6.71
CA GLN A 5 1.46 16.48 -6.19
C GLN A 5 0.07 16.17 -5.61
N ILE A 6 -0.51 15.06 -6.05
CA ILE A 6 -1.76 14.49 -5.54
C ILE A 6 -1.35 13.28 -4.72
N TYR A 7 -1.19 13.47 -3.41
CA TYR A 7 -0.66 12.45 -2.51
C TYR A 7 -1.78 11.70 -1.77
N THR A 8 -1.73 10.37 -1.83
CA THR A 8 -2.70 9.48 -1.20
C THR A 8 -2.09 8.78 -0.02
N GLY A 9 -2.37 9.32 1.17
CA GLY A 9 -1.74 8.86 2.43
C GLY A 9 -1.93 7.37 2.72
N CYS A 10 -3.08 6.76 2.36
CA CYS A 10 -3.33 5.34 2.65
C CYS A 10 -2.51 4.35 1.82
N LEU A 11 -1.90 4.80 0.72
CA LEU A 11 -0.97 4.02 -0.10
C LEU A 11 0.45 4.60 -0.05
N ALA A 12 0.61 5.75 0.61
CA ALA A 12 1.81 6.57 0.54
C ALA A 12 2.25 6.88 -0.90
N GLN A 13 1.28 7.02 -1.83
CA GLN A 13 1.49 7.16 -3.26
C GLN A 13 1.33 8.61 -3.72
N GLY A 14 2.20 9.08 -4.61
CA GLY A 14 2.16 10.40 -5.23
C GLY A 14 1.90 10.31 -6.73
N ALA A 15 0.74 10.82 -7.16
CA ALA A 15 0.47 11.14 -8.56
C ALA A 15 0.83 12.60 -8.84
N TYR A 16 1.17 12.93 -10.08
CA TYR A 16 1.60 14.29 -10.45
C TYR A 16 0.77 14.87 -11.56
N TYR A 17 0.20 16.05 -11.33
CA TYR A 17 -0.54 16.83 -12.32
C TYR A 17 0.31 18.02 -12.77
N ILE A 18 0.66 18.03 -14.06
CA ILE A 18 1.59 18.99 -14.66
C ILE A 18 0.84 19.77 -15.74
N VAL A 19 0.92 21.10 -15.68
CA VAL A 19 0.24 22.00 -16.62
C VAL A 19 1.21 23.01 -17.22
N SER A 20 1.11 23.20 -18.53
CA SER A 20 1.80 24.24 -19.27
C SER A 20 0.90 24.75 -20.40
N GLU A 21 0.59 26.04 -20.37
CA GLU A 21 -0.40 26.65 -21.27
C GLU A 21 -1.77 25.96 -21.19
N ASP A 22 -2.30 25.48 -22.33
CA ASP A 22 -3.57 24.77 -22.45
C ASP A 22 -3.40 23.24 -22.48
N GLU A 23 -2.20 22.72 -22.20
CA GLU A 23 -1.90 21.29 -22.16
C GLU A 23 -1.53 20.80 -20.75
N ALA A 24 -1.87 19.55 -20.47
CA ALA A 24 -1.55 18.87 -19.22
C ALA A 24 -0.95 17.48 -19.46
N ALA A 25 -0.19 17.00 -18.48
CA ALA A 25 0.19 15.61 -18.33
C ALA A 25 -0.06 15.14 -16.90
N ILE A 26 -0.36 13.86 -16.74
CA ILE A 26 -0.49 13.21 -15.45
C ILE A 26 0.52 12.07 -15.38
N ILE A 27 1.17 11.90 -14.22
CA ILE A 27 2.09 10.80 -13.96
C ILE A 27 1.54 9.94 -12.83
N ASP A 28 1.50 8.63 -13.06
CA ASP A 28 1.06 7.57 -12.13
C ASP A 28 -0.33 7.85 -11.50
N PRO A 29 -1.39 8.07 -12.32
CA PRO A 29 -2.73 8.34 -11.80
C PRO A 29 -3.28 7.18 -10.99
N LEU A 30 -3.91 7.50 -9.86
CA LEU A 30 -4.75 6.56 -9.11
C LEU A 30 -5.97 6.07 -9.92
N ARG A 31 -6.53 4.97 -9.41
CA ARG A 31 -7.71 4.26 -9.91
C ARG A 31 -8.89 5.15 -10.30
N GLU A 32 -9.36 6.00 -9.38
CA GLU A 32 -10.52 6.85 -9.60
C GLU A 32 -10.18 8.10 -10.40
N THR A 33 -10.82 8.28 -11.56
CA THR A 33 -10.38 9.30 -12.54
C THR A 33 -11.11 10.63 -12.45
N LYS A 34 -12.28 10.67 -11.79
CA LYS A 34 -13.12 11.86 -11.60
C LYS A 34 -12.37 13.09 -11.06
N PRO A 35 -11.50 12.97 -10.04
CA PRO A 35 -10.74 14.12 -9.53
C PRO A 35 -9.84 14.76 -10.59
N TYR A 36 -9.19 13.95 -11.44
CA TYR A 36 -8.35 14.45 -12.52
C TYR A 36 -9.17 15.14 -13.61
N ILE A 37 -10.27 14.51 -14.05
CA ILE A 37 -11.16 15.07 -15.09
C ILE A 37 -11.75 16.42 -14.64
N SER A 38 -12.30 16.46 -13.42
CA SER A 38 -12.83 17.69 -12.84
C SER A 38 -11.77 18.79 -12.76
N ARG A 39 -10.50 18.39 -12.57
CA ARG A 39 -9.41 19.35 -12.50
C ARG A 39 -9.00 19.89 -13.87
N LEU A 40 -8.92 19.03 -14.88
CA LEU A 40 -8.67 19.42 -16.27
C LEU A 40 -9.71 20.43 -16.76
N GLU A 41 -11.00 20.17 -16.48
CA GLU A 41 -12.10 21.06 -16.83
C GLU A 41 -12.00 22.42 -16.15
N LYS A 42 -11.72 22.43 -14.84
CA LYS A 42 -11.57 23.65 -14.04
C LYS A 42 -10.39 24.52 -14.51
N ASP A 43 -9.29 23.88 -14.88
CA ASP A 43 -8.08 24.56 -15.33
C ASP A 43 -8.14 24.92 -16.83
N HIS A 44 -9.18 24.47 -17.55
CA HIS A 44 -9.38 24.67 -18.99
C HIS A 44 -8.23 24.16 -19.85
N VAL A 45 -7.72 22.97 -19.54
CA VAL A 45 -6.57 22.35 -20.23
C VAL A 45 -6.91 20.97 -20.79
N LYS A 46 -6.20 20.57 -21.85
CA LYS A 46 -6.33 19.24 -22.46
C LYS A 46 -5.25 18.30 -21.92
N LEU A 47 -5.65 17.14 -21.41
CA LEU A 47 -4.70 16.09 -21.07
C LEU A 47 -4.12 15.48 -22.35
N LYS A 48 -2.80 15.49 -22.47
CA LYS A 48 -2.09 15.00 -23.66
C LYS A 48 -1.45 13.64 -23.42
N TYR A 49 -0.83 13.48 -22.24
CA TYR A 49 -0.11 12.27 -21.87
C TYR A 49 -0.46 11.82 -20.46
N ILE A 50 -0.56 10.51 -20.32
CA ILE A 50 -0.59 9.80 -19.05
C ILE A 50 0.71 9.01 -18.98
N PHE A 51 1.66 9.45 -18.18
CA PHE A 51 2.92 8.75 -18.01
C PHE A 51 2.79 7.74 -16.88
N GLU A 52 3.22 6.52 -17.14
CA GLU A 52 3.37 5.48 -16.14
C GLU A 52 4.85 5.20 -15.97
N THR A 53 5.36 5.37 -14.75
CA THR A 53 6.78 5.15 -14.46
C THR A 53 7.13 3.67 -14.57
N HIS A 54 6.19 2.79 -14.22
CA HIS A 54 6.31 1.33 -14.29
C HIS A 54 4.94 0.65 -14.14
N PHE A 55 4.86 -0.67 -14.29
CA PHE A 55 3.66 -1.42 -13.89
C PHE A 55 3.59 -1.51 -12.37
N HIS A 56 2.76 -0.66 -11.76
CA HIS A 56 2.60 -0.60 -10.31
C HIS A 56 2.14 -1.95 -9.73
N ALA A 57 2.68 -2.30 -8.58
CA ALA A 57 2.39 -3.57 -7.90
C ALA A 57 1.50 -3.39 -6.67
N ASP A 58 1.48 -2.22 -6.08
CA ASP A 58 0.77 -1.94 -4.83
C ASP A 58 -0.61 -1.30 -5.06
N PHE A 59 -0.85 -0.71 -6.24
CA PHE A 59 -2.17 -0.21 -6.63
C PHE A 59 -2.49 -0.46 -8.10
N VAL A 60 -3.78 -0.36 -8.44
CA VAL A 60 -4.28 -0.37 -9.81
C VAL A 60 -4.40 1.07 -10.30
N SER A 61 -3.62 1.42 -11.31
CA SER A 61 -3.63 2.77 -11.88
C SER A 61 -4.95 3.07 -12.60
N GLY A 62 -5.28 4.35 -12.76
CA GLY A 62 -6.44 4.84 -13.53
C GLY A 62 -6.14 5.14 -15.01
N HIS A 63 -4.97 4.77 -15.53
CA HIS A 63 -4.51 5.12 -16.88
C HIS A 63 -5.51 4.77 -18.00
N LEU A 64 -6.14 3.59 -17.99
CA LEU A 64 -7.07 3.18 -19.05
C LEU A 64 -8.36 4.00 -19.01
N ASP A 65 -8.93 4.20 -17.83
CA ASP A 65 -10.14 4.98 -17.64
C ASP A 65 -9.90 6.45 -18.01
N LEU A 66 -8.75 6.99 -17.61
CA LEU A 66 -8.40 8.37 -17.88
C LEU A 66 -8.11 8.59 -19.37
N SER A 67 -7.39 7.68 -20.01
CA SER A 67 -7.12 7.72 -21.46
C SER A 67 -8.43 7.67 -22.23
N LYS A 68 -9.32 6.72 -21.92
CA LYS A 68 -10.63 6.58 -22.57
C LYS A 68 -11.51 7.83 -22.42
N ASN A 69 -11.44 8.52 -21.28
CA ASN A 69 -12.26 9.71 -21.01
C ASN A 69 -11.67 11.01 -21.60
N THR A 70 -10.40 11.02 -22.02
CA THR A 70 -9.69 12.26 -22.42
C THR A 70 -9.00 12.18 -23.78
N ASP A 71 -8.95 11.00 -24.39
CA ASP A 71 -8.14 10.66 -25.58
C ASP A 71 -6.62 10.87 -25.37
N ALA A 72 -6.16 11.00 -24.12
CA ALA A 72 -4.74 11.16 -23.81
C ALA A 72 -3.97 9.85 -24.05
N ALA A 73 -2.76 9.96 -24.59
CA ALA A 73 -1.91 8.80 -24.84
C ALA A 73 -1.29 8.29 -23.54
N ILE A 74 -1.39 6.98 -23.28
CA ILE A 74 -0.66 6.31 -22.21
C ILE A 74 0.78 6.12 -22.68
N VAL A 75 1.75 6.45 -21.84
CA VAL A 75 3.18 6.38 -22.14
C VAL A 75 3.88 5.54 -21.08
N TYR A 76 4.55 4.49 -21.52
CA TYR A 76 5.46 3.69 -20.71
C TYR A 76 6.91 3.84 -21.22
N GLY A 77 7.86 3.44 -20.39
CA GLY A 77 9.28 3.35 -20.74
C GLY A 77 9.63 2.21 -21.70
N PRO A 78 10.92 2.10 -22.08
CA PRO A 78 11.40 0.97 -22.86
C PRO A 78 11.10 -0.37 -22.20
N THR A 79 10.93 -1.42 -23.01
CA THR A 79 10.65 -2.81 -22.56
C THR A 79 9.29 -3.07 -21.92
N ALA A 80 8.43 -2.07 -21.79
CA ALA A 80 7.04 -2.29 -21.40
C ALA A 80 6.27 -3.08 -22.48
N GLU A 81 5.46 -4.03 -22.05
CA GLU A 81 4.66 -4.92 -22.92
C GLU A 81 3.20 -4.99 -22.47
N PRO A 82 2.43 -3.89 -22.46
CA PRO A 82 1.01 -3.93 -22.08
C PRO A 82 0.16 -4.69 -23.13
N ASP A 83 -0.97 -5.26 -22.71
CA ASP A 83 -1.96 -5.89 -23.61
C ASP A 83 -2.96 -4.87 -24.21
N PHE A 84 -2.69 -3.58 -24.04
CA PHE A 84 -3.48 -2.46 -24.54
C PHE A 84 -2.59 -1.48 -25.33
N GLU A 85 -3.22 -0.55 -26.05
CA GLU A 85 -2.50 0.46 -26.81
C GLU A 85 -1.81 1.46 -25.89
N ALA A 86 -0.49 1.56 -26.00
CA ALA A 86 0.32 2.55 -25.30
C ALA A 86 1.53 2.95 -26.17
N VAL A 87 2.04 4.16 -25.94
CA VAL A 87 3.32 4.61 -26.48
C VAL A 87 4.43 4.00 -25.64
N ILE A 88 5.21 3.11 -26.24
CA ILE A 88 6.43 2.56 -25.62
C ILE A 88 7.58 3.48 -26.01
N ALA A 89 8.01 4.31 -25.07
CA ALA A 89 9.02 5.33 -25.32
C ALA A 89 10.43 4.72 -25.45
N GLU A 90 11.29 5.38 -26.22
CA GLU A 90 12.72 5.11 -26.24
C GLU A 90 13.44 5.89 -25.11
N ASP A 91 14.60 5.38 -24.66
CA ASP A 91 15.45 6.12 -23.73
C ASP A 91 15.90 7.45 -24.35
N GLY A 92 15.69 8.55 -23.62
CA GLY A 92 15.97 9.91 -24.09
C GLY A 92 14.89 10.54 -24.95
N GLN A 93 13.77 9.85 -25.24
CA GLN A 93 12.66 10.41 -26.00
C GLN A 93 12.05 11.62 -25.29
N ILE A 94 11.65 12.62 -26.08
CA ILE A 94 11.09 13.89 -25.59
C ILE A 94 9.60 13.99 -25.95
N PHE A 95 8.79 14.39 -24.98
CA PHE A 95 7.38 14.69 -25.11
C PHE A 95 7.12 16.16 -24.78
N GLU A 96 6.43 16.89 -25.65
CA GLU A 96 6.15 18.31 -25.48
C GLU A 96 4.76 18.52 -24.86
N ILE A 97 4.68 19.39 -23.84
CA ILE A 97 3.45 19.78 -23.16
C ILE A 97 3.45 21.31 -23.05
N GLY A 98 2.66 21.99 -23.88
CA GLY A 98 2.73 23.44 -24.05
C GLY A 98 4.17 23.89 -24.32
N LYS A 99 4.73 24.69 -23.40
CA LYS A 99 6.12 25.17 -23.47
C LYS A 99 7.18 24.30 -22.79
N ILE A 100 6.77 23.24 -22.10
CA ILE A 100 7.72 22.38 -21.34
C ILE A 100 7.96 21.07 -22.09
N LYS A 101 9.00 20.36 -21.68
CA LYS A 101 9.36 19.05 -22.23
C LYS A 101 9.54 18.04 -21.11
N ILE A 102 9.11 16.81 -21.36
CA ILE A 102 9.40 15.65 -20.53
C ILE A 102 10.32 14.74 -21.32
N LYS A 103 11.51 14.48 -20.79
CA LYS A 103 12.48 13.54 -21.33
C LYS A 103 12.41 12.22 -20.55
N VAL A 104 12.23 11.12 -21.25
CA VAL A 104 12.24 9.77 -20.66
C VAL A 104 13.68 9.35 -20.39
N LEU A 105 13.94 8.82 -19.20
CA LEU A 105 15.19 8.16 -18.86
C LEU A 105 14.86 6.73 -18.45
N HIS A 106 15.38 5.75 -19.18
CA HIS A 106 15.18 4.34 -18.83
C HIS A 106 16.03 3.99 -17.62
N THR A 107 15.37 3.58 -16.54
CA THR A 107 15.97 3.34 -15.24
C THR A 107 15.51 2.02 -14.64
N PRO A 108 15.81 0.89 -15.32
CA PRO A 108 15.43 -0.43 -14.83
C PRO A 108 16.06 -0.71 -13.45
N GLY A 109 15.41 -1.57 -12.68
CA GLY A 109 15.91 -2.00 -11.38
C GLY A 109 14.79 -2.43 -10.43
N HIS A 110 13.85 -1.52 -10.17
CA HIS A 110 12.62 -1.85 -9.46
C HIS A 110 11.75 -2.79 -10.30
N THR A 111 11.49 -2.38 -11.54
CA THR A 111 11.01 -3.23 -12.64
C THR A 111 11.90 -3.02 -13.88
N MET A 112 11.69 -3.80 -14.93
CA MET A 112 12.53 -3.73 -16.14
C MET A 112 12.14 -2.57 -17.06
N GLU A 113 10.87 -2.21 -17.07
CA GLU A 113 10.34 -1.08 -17.82
C GLU A 113 10.40 0.26 -17.07
N SER A 114 10.78 0.21 -15.79
CA SER A 114 10.93 1.39 -14.92
C SER A 114 11.64 2.53 -15.64
N SER A 115 10.99 3.69 -15.66
CA SER A 115 11.51 4.91 -16.25
C SER A 115 11.23 6.12 -15.36
N THR A 116 12.18 7.04 -15.38
CA THR A 116 12.01 8.36 -14.75
C THR A 116 11.74 9.41 -15.81
N PHE A 117 11.00 10.45 -15.44
CA PHE A 117 10.58 11.52 -16.34
C PHE A 117 11.24 12.82 -15.91
N LEU A 118 12.20 13.29 -16.71
CA LEU A 118 12.95 14.52 -16.47
C LEU A 118 12.22 15.70 -17.12
N LEU A 119 11.79 16.65 -16.31
CA LEU A 119 11.14 17.88 -16.76
C LEU A 119 12.18 18.93 -17.13
N ILE A 120 11.99 19.48 -18.33
CA ILE A 120 12.75 20.59 -18.89
C ILE A 120 11.79 21.76 -19.09
N ASP A 121 12.13 22.91 -18.53
CA ASP A 121 11.31 24.12 -18.61
C ASP A 121 11.37 24.82 -19.98
N GLU A 122 10.67 25.96 -20.10
CA GLU A 122 10.58 26.72 -21.36
C GLU A 122 11.91 27.34 -21.82
N ASP A 123 12.87 27.50 -20.89
CA ASP A 123 14.22 28.01 -21.17
C ASP A 123 15.22 26.87 -21.49
N GLY A 124 14.74 25.62 -21.47
CA GLY A 124 15.57 24.44 -21.73
C GLY A 124 16.36 23.95 -20.51
N LYS A 125 16.03 24.41 -19.29
CA LYS A 125 16.68 23.97 -18.06
C LYS A 125 15.97 22.74 -17.49
N GLU A 126 16.74 21.74 -17.08
CA GLU A 126 16.24 20.60 -16.31
C GLU A 126 15.90 21.06 -14.88
N THR A 127 14.64 20.90 -14.44
CA THR A 127 14.18 21.45 -13.15
C THR A 127 13.64 20.42 -12.17
N ALA A 128 13.09 19.32 -12.67
CA ALA A 128 12.44 18.30 -11.84
C ALA A 128 12.57 16.91 -12.46
N ILE A 129 12.57 15.88 -11.62
CA ILE A 129 12.53 14.48 -12.04
C ILE A 129 11.41 13.76 -11.29
N PHE A 130 10.54 13.11 -12.04
CA PHE A 130 9.55 12.18 -11.49
C PHE A 130 10.18 10.80 -11.50
N SER A 131 10.61 10.36 -10.32
CA SER A 131 11.55 9.25 -10.18
C SER A 131 10.89 7.88 -10.05
N GLY A 132 9.55 7.83 -10.08
CA GLY A 132 8.80 6.60 -9.86
C GLY A 132 9.28 5.88 -8.60
N ASP A 133 9.44 4.56 -8.74
CA ASP A 133 10.04 3.71 -7.71
C ASP A 133 11.53 3.43 -7.98
N THR A 134 12.18 4.14 -8.91
CA THR A 134 13.65 4.05 -9.08
C THR A 134 14.39 4.70 -7.90
N LEU A 135 13.98 5.91 -7.52
CA LEU A 135 14.59 6.69 -6.44
C LEU A 135 13.49 7.25 -5.53
N PHE A 136 13.61 6.98 -4.24
CA PHE A 136 12.81 7.61 -3.19
C PHE A 136 13.63 8.62 -2.40
N LEU A 137 12.93 9.40 -1.55
CA LEU A 137 13.62 10.25 -0.59
C LEU A 137 14.15 9.38 0.56
N GLY A 138 15.48 9.33 0.69
CA GLY A 138 16.19 8.50 1.67
C GLY A 138 16.33 7.02 1.32
N ASP A 139 15.76 6.56 0.19
CA ASP A 139 15.77 5.15 -0.21
C ASP A 139 15.69 4.96 -1.73
N VAL A 140 15.59 3.71 -2.20
CA VAL A 140 15.37 3.31 -3.59
C VAL A 140 14.32 2.21 -3.66
N GLY A 141 13.78 1.94 -4.85
CA GLY A 141 12.84 0.83 -5.04
C GLY A 141 13.44 -0.52 -4.70
N ARG A 142 12.62 -1.39 -4.11
CA ARG A 142 12.98 -2.79 -3.88
C ARG A 142 13.25 -3.52 -5.23
N PRO A 143 14.35 -4.27 -5.36
CA PRO A 143 14.72 -4.94 -6.61
C PRO A 143 14.34 -6.44 -6.64
N ASP A 144 13.20 -6.82 -6.07
CA ASP A 144 12.77 -8.22 -5.95
C ASP A 144 11.37 -8.50 -6.53
N LEU A 145 10.66 -7.47 -7.01
CA LEU A 145 9.33 -7.65 -7.62
C LEU A 145 9.38 -8.30 -9.00
N ALA A 146 10.41 -7.97 -9.80
CA ALA A 146 10.53 -8.42 -11.19
C ALA A 146 11.22 -9.79 -11.34
N GLN A 147 11.61 -10.48 -10.25
CA GLN A 147 12.43 -11.70 -10.34
C GLN A 147 11.82 -12.78 -11.24
N LYS A 148 10.50 -13.03 -11.09
CA LYS A 148 9.79 -14.06 -11.85
C LYS A 148 9.60 -13.67 -13.31
N SER A 149 9.21 -12.42 -13.57
CA SER A 149 8.94 -11.94 -14.93
C SER A 149 10.21 -11.72 -15.75
N ALA A 150 11.28 -11.27 -15.11
CA ALA A 150 12.57 -11.03 -15.75
C ALA A 150 13.46 -12.29 -15.82
N HIS A 151 13.11 -13.37 -15.12
CA HIS A 151 13.97 -14.55 -14.91
C HIS A 151 15.34 -14.18 -14.30
N MET A 152 15.34 -13.28 -13.30
CA MET A 152 16.53 -12.73 -12.66
C MET A 152 16.49 -12.91 -11.14
N THR A 153 17.66 -12.90 -10.50
CA THR A 153 17.75 -12.82 -9.04
C THR A 153 17.58 -11.37 -8.55
N GLN A 154 17.24 -11.21 -7.27
CA GLN A 154 17.16 -9.88 -6.63
C GLN A 154 18.51 -9.15 -6.65
N GLU A 155 19.63 -9.88 -6.60
CA GLU A 155 20.98 -9.33 -6.67
C GLU A 155 21.29 -8.76 -8.07
N GLU A 156 20.83 -9.45 -9.12
CA GLU A 156 20.99 -8.98 -10.49
C GLU A 156 20.17 -7.71 -10.74
N LEU A 157 18.89 -7.70 -10.30
CA LEU A 157 18.01 -6.53 -10.38
C LEU A 157 18.57 -5.35 -9.56
N ALA A 158 19.09 -5.60 -8.35
CA ALA A 158 19.75 -4.57 -7.55
C ALA A 158 20.99 -4.02 -8.29
N GLY A 159 21.72 -4.91 -8.98
CA GLY A 159 22.83 -4.51 -9.82
C GLY A 159 22.44 -3.61 -10.98
N ILE A 160 21.29 -3.88 -11.63
CA ILE A 160 20.74 -3.04 -12.70
C ILE A 160 20.29 -1.68 -12.13
N LEU A 161 19.61 -1.69 -10.98
CA LEU A 161 19.20 -0.46 -10.29
C LEU A 161 20.41 0.45 -10.00
N TYR A 162 21.52 -0.12 -9.53
CA TYR A 162 22.76 0.61 -9.32
C TYR A 162 23.25 1.30 -10.61
N GLU A 163 23.24 0.59 -11.73
CA GLU A 163 23.67 1.13 -13.03
C GLU A 163 22.75 2.26 -13.50
N SER A 164 21.43 2.11 -13.35
CA SER A 164 20.45 3.16 -13.62
C SER A 164 20.71 4.41 -12.81
N LEU A 165 20.90 4.27 -11.49
CA LEU A 165 21.18 5.39 -10.60
C LEU A 165 22.49 6.09 -10.98
N GLN A 166 23.57 5.35 -11.18
CA GLN A 166 24.89 5.93 -11.47
C GLN A 166 24.98 6.57 -12.86
N SER A 167 24.33 5.99 -13.87
CA SER A 167 24.46 6.45 -15.26
C SER A 167 23.40 7.50 -15.66
N LYS A 168 22.22 7.49 -15.04
CA LYS A 168 21.09 8.37 -15.42
C LYS A 168 20.79 9.44 -14.38
N ILE A 169 20.87 9.11 -13.09
CA ILE A 169 20.40 9.98 -12.01
C ILE A 169 21.54 10.79 -11.40
N MET A 170 22.64 10.13 -11.02
CA MET A 170 23.81 10.79 -10.42
C MET A 170 24.43 11.92 -11.28
N PRO A 171 24.44 11.84 -12.63
CA PRO A 171 24.99 12.92 -13.46
C PRO A 171 24.13 14.19 -13.52
N LEU A 172 22.86 14.13 -13.11
CA LEU A 172 21.94 15.26 -13.16
C LEU A 172 22.33 16.35 -12.16
N ALA A 173 21.90 17.59 -12.39
CA ALA A 173 22.22 18.73 -11.53
C ALA A 173 21.62 18.61 -10.11
N ASP A 174 22.33 19.15 -9.12
CA ASP A 174 21.95 19.05 -7.71
C ASP A 174 20.67 19.85 -7.35
N ASP A 175 20.32 20.86 -8.15
CA ASP A 175 19.14 21.70 -7.96
C ASP A 175 17.85 21.12 -8.53
N ILE A 176 17.91 19.95 -9.18
CA ILE A 176 16.72 19.23 -9.64
C ILE A 176 15.88 18.79 -8.45
N ILE A 177 14.57 19.02 -8.55
CA ILE A 177 13.59 18.56 -7.56
C ILE A 177 13.17 17.12 -7.87
N VAL A 178 13.21 16.25 -6.87
CA VAL A 178 12.87 14.83 -6.96
C VAL A 178 11.44 14.61 -6.47
N TYR A 179 10.64 13.96 -7.32
CA TYR A 179 9.24 13.62 -7.11
C TYR A 179 9.04 12.10 -7.24
N PRO A 180 9.13 11.34 -6.14
CA PRO A 180 8.97 9.87 -6.16
C PRO A 180 7.53 9.42 -6.32
N ALA A 181 7.27 8.20 -6.78
CA ALA A 181 5.91 7.66 -6.78
C ALA A 181 5.44 7.25 -5.37
N HIS A 182 6.35 6.98 -4.42
CA HIS A 182 6.01 6.60 -3.05
C HIS A 182 6.79 7.35 -1.96
N GLY A 183 6.26 7.34 -0.74
CA GLY A 183 6.88 7.90 0.47
C GLY A 183 6.74 7.01 1.71
N ALA A 184 7.05 7.56 2.89
CA ALA A 184 7.01 6.82 4.16
C ALA A 184 5.70 6.06 4.38
N GLY A 185 5.81 4.74 4.56
CA GLY A 185 4.68 3.84 4.81
C GLY A 185 4.40 2.84 3.68
N SER A 186 4.89 3.11 2.46
CA SER A 186 4.76 2.17 1.33
C SER A 186 5.64 0.91 1.53
N ALA A 187 5.16 -0.22 0.99
CA ALA A 187 5.87 -1.50 0.97
C ALA A 187 6.83 -1.66 -0.22
N CYS A 188 6.93 -0.64 -1.08
CA CYS A 188 7.84 -0.58 -2.23
C CYS A 188 9.28 -0.17 -1.86
N GLY A 189 9.48 0.38 -0.65
CA GLY A 189 10.79 0.74 -0.09
C GLY A 189 10.90 0.38 1.39
N LYS A 190 12.10 0.41 1.96
CA LYS A 190 12.37 0.02 3.35
C LYS A 190 12.39 1.19 4.35
N ASN A 191 12.96 2.35 3.97
CA ASN A 191 13.32 3.45 4.87
C ASN A 191 13.05 4.83 4.25
N MET A 192 11.90 5.00 3.59
CA MET A 192 11.51 6.26 2.97
C MET A 192 11.29 7.39 3.98
N GLN A 193 11.68 8.60 3.60
CA GLN A 193 11.45 9.83 4.37
C GLN A 193 9.96 10.24 4.39
N LYS A 194 9.59 11.08 5.35
CA LYS A 194 8.22 11.59 5.49
C LYS A 194 7.92 12.72 4.51
N GLU A 195 8.96 13.49 4.18
CA GLU A 195 8.93 14.48 3.14
C GLU A 195 8.58 13.82 1.80
N THR A 196 7.77 14.49 0.99
CA THR A 196 7.28 13.95 -0.28
C THR A 196 7.96 14.57 -1.50
N VAL A 197 8.84 15.56 -1.29
CA VAL A 197 9.63 16.27 -2.31
C VAL A 197 10.96 16.71 -1.68
N ASP A 198 12.07 16.62 -2.42
CA ASP A 198 13.39 17.12 -2.01
C ASP A 198 14.28 17.41 -3.23
N THR A 199 15.45 18.02 -3.02
CA THR A 199 16.48 18.23 -4.04
C THR A 199 17.34 16.99 -4.26
N LEU A 200 17.74 16.75 -5.50
CA LEU A 200 18.66 15.67 -5.84
C LEU A 200 20.01 15.84 -5.13
N GLY A 201 20.50 17.07 -4.97
CA GLY A 201 21.74 17.35 -4.23
C GLY A 201 21.68 16.93 -2.77
N ASN A 202 20.54 17.10 -2.09
CA ASN A 202 20.37 16.56 -0.74
C ASN A 202 20.34 15.04 -0.75
N GLN A 203 19.60 14.42 -1.68
CA GLN A 203 19.54 12.96 -1.79
C GLN A 203 20.90 12.33 -2.10
N LYS A 204 21.70 12.92 -2.98
CA LYS A 204 23.09 12.49 -3.20
C LYS A 204 23.91 12.49 -1.90
N ARG A 205 23.67 13.44 -0.99
CA ARG A 205 24.37 13.54 0.30
C ARG A 205 23.82 12.60 1.37
N THR A 206 22.52 12.36 1.41
CA THR A 206 21.86 11.72 2.57
C THR A 206 21.24 10.36 2.27
N ASN A 207 20.92 10.05 1.02
CA ASN A 207 20.34 8.76 0.65
C ASN A 207 21.43 7.68 0.78
N TYR A 208 21.18 6.68 1.63
CA TYR A 208 22.17 5.64 1.91
C TYR A 208 22.53 4.87 0.65
N ALA A 209 21.59 4.66 -0.27
CA ALA A 209 21.79 3.86 -1.47
C ALA A 209 22.67 4.59 -2.50
N LEU A 210 22.53 5.92 -2.61
CA LEU A 210 23.35 6.72 -3.52
C LEU A 210 24.81 6.89 -3.05
N ASN A 211 25.08 6.69 -1.75
CA ASN A 211 26.39 6.88 -1.12
C ASN A 211 27.22 5.59 -0.97
N GLN A 212 26.85 4.52 -1.67
CA GLN A 212 27.56 3.26 -1.59
C GLN A 212 28.89 3.33 -2.37
N PRO A 213 30.00 2.77 -1.83
CA PRO A 213 31.32 2.90 -2.44
C PRO A 213 31.47 2.13 -3.75
N ASP A 214 30.66 1.08 -3.95
CA ASP A 214 30.67 0.23 -5.14
C ASP A 214 29.34 -0.53 -5.29
N LYS A 215 29.17 -1.17 -6.46
CA LYS A 215 27.98 -1.97 -6.81
C LYS A 215 27.73 -3.11 -5.82
N ALA A 216 28.78 -3.78 -5.32
CA ALA A 216 28.61 -4.92 -4.41
C ALA A 216 28.11 -4.48 -3.03
N SER A 217 28.58 -3.34 -2.55
CA SER A 217 28.11 -2.71 -1.31
C SER A 217 26.68 -2.22 -1.45
N PHE A 218 26.32 -1.64 -2.61
CA PHE A 218 24.94 -1.29 -2.94
C PHE A 218 23.99 -2.48 -2.88
N VAL A 219 24.30 -3.56 -3.61
CA VAL A 219 23.47 -4.76 -3.66
C VAL A 219 23.25 -5.32 -2.25
N ARG A 220 24.31 -5.42 -1.46
CA ARG A 220 24.21 -5.90 -0.07
C ARG A 220 23.30 -5.03 0.77
N GLU A 221 23.50 -3.70 0.70
CA GLU A 221 22.78 -2.77 1.55
C GLU A 221 21.31 -2.66 1.17
N VAL A 222 20.98 -2.59 -0.12
CA VAL A 222 19.58 -2.50 -0.58
C VAL A 222 18.80 -3.77 -0.24
N LEU A 223 19.43 -4.95 -0.30
CA LEU A 223 18.80 -6.22 0.05
C LEU A 223 18.72 -6.49 1.55
N ASP A 224 19.57 -5.85 2.37
CA ASP A 224 19.52 -6.01 3.83
C ASP A 224 18.19 -5.48 4.40
N GLY A 225 17.49 -6.36 5.12
CA GLY A 225 16.24 -6.05 5.81
C GLY A 225 15.00 -5.95 4.92
N LEU A 226 15.05 -6.38 3.64
CA LEU A 226 13.85 -6.45 2.80
C LEU A 226 12.89 -7.53 3.29
N SER A 227 11.65 -7.14 3.58
CA SER A 227 10.55 -8.06 3.83
C SER A 227 10.01 -8.63 2.53
N GLN A 228 9.39 -9.81 2.59
CA GLN A 228 8.69 -10.39 1.44
C GLN A 228 7.64 -9.42 0.88
N PRO A 229 7.46 -9.37 -0.45
CA PRO A 229 6.42 -8.55 -1.04
C PRO A 229 5.03 -9.09 -0.69
N PRO A 230 4.02 -8.22 -0.50
CA PRO A 230 2.64 -8.68 -0.33
C PRO A 230 2.18 -9.56 -1.49
N LYS A 231 1.44 -10.63 -1.17
CA LYS A 231 1.08 -11.67 -2.15
C LYS A 231 0.17 -11.17 -3.29
N TYR A 232 -0.61 -10.11 -3.06
CA TYR A 232 -1.48 -9.50 -4.07
C TYR A 232 -0.72 -8.69 -5.12
N PHE A 233 0.56 -8.35 -4.90
CA PHE A 233 1.32 -7.47 -5.78
C PHE A 233 1.38 -7.97 -7.23
N GLY A 234 1.59 -9.26 -7.42
CA GLY A 234 1.61 -9.86 -8.76
C GLY A 234 0.26 -9.76 -9.48
N MET A 235 -0.86 -9.69 -8.75
CA MET A 235 -2.19 -9.53 -9.33
C MET A 235 -2.41 -8.08 -9.80
N ASN A 236 -1.94 -7.08 -9.04
CA ASN A 236 -2.01 -5.68 -9.47
C ASN A 236 -1.12 -5.42 -10.68
N VAL A 237 0.09 -5.97 -10.73
CA VAL A 237 0.93 -5.90 -11.94
C VAL A 237 0.18 -6.49 -13.13
N ALA A 238 -0.48 -7.64 -12.96
CA ALA A 238 -1.28 -8.24 -14.03
C ALA A 238 -2.46 -7.34 -14.45
N LEU A 239 -3.18 -6.71 -13.52
CA LEU A 239 -4.25 -5.76 -13.83
C LEU A 239 -3.72 -4.53 -14.58
N ASN A 240 -2.58 -3.98 -14.17
CA ASN A 240 -1.96 -2.83 -14.82
C ASN A 240 -1.35 -3.17 -16.18
N LYS A 241 -1.04 -4.44 -16.46
CA LYS A 241 -0.52 -4.90 -17.75
C LYS A 241 -1.62 -5.33 -18.72
N SER A 242 -2.62 -6.05 -18.23
CA SER A 242 -3.67 -6.68 -19.04
C SER A 242 -4.99 -5.90 -19.08
N GLY A 243 -5.11 -4.88 -18.22
CA GLY A 243 -6.31 -4.09 -18.06
C GLY A 243 -7.28 -4.62 -17.01
N TYR A 244 -8.30 -3.82 -16.75
CA TYR A 244 -9.18 -3.93 -15.59
C TYR A 244 -10.58 -3.41 -15.90
N GLU A 245 -11.54 -3.68 -15.01
CA GLU A 245 -12.89 -3.11 -15.16
C GLU A 245 -12.84 -1.59 -14.91
N ASN A 246 -13.70 -0.83 -15.60
CA ASN A 246 -13.84 0.60 -15.39
C ASN A 246 -14.33 0.90 -13.97
N PHE A 247 -13.73 1.89 -13.31
CA PHE A 247 -14.01 2.21 -11.91
C PHE A 247 -15.49 2.56 -11.65
N GLU A 248 -16.15 3.28 -12.55
CA GLU A 248 -17.56 3.67 -12.35
C GLU A 248 -18.48 2.44 -12.35
N ASN A 249 -18.18 1.41 -13.15
CA ASN A 249 -18.92 0.15 -13.13
C ASN A 249 -18.67 -0.63 -11.83
N VAL A 250 -17.43 -0.65 -11.33
CA VAL A 250 -17.07 -1.26 -10.05
C VAL A 250 -17.86 -0.59 -8.92
N LEU A 251 -17.87 0.75 -8.91
CA LEU A 251 -18.60 1.52 -7.93
C LEU A 251 -20.12 1.28 -8.02
N GLU A 252 -20.71 1.28 -9.22
CA GLU A 252 -22.14 1.02 -9.41
C GLU A 252 -22.54 -0.38 -8.93
N LYS A 253 -21.70 -1.39 -9.18
CA LYS A 253 -21.95 -2.76 -8.73
C LYS A 253 -21.85 -2.90 -7.22
N GLY A 254 -20.78 -2.36 -6.62
CA GLY A 254 -20.50 -2.50 -5.20
C GLY A 254 -21.35 -1.60 -4.30
N ASN A 255 -21.76 -0.42 -4.78
CA ASN A 255 -22.50 0.56 -4.01
C ASN A 255 -24.01 0.27 -4.03
N LYS A 256 -24.36 -0.98 -3.69
CA LYS A 256 -25.74 -1.46 -3.62
C LYS A 256 -26.10 -1.83 -2.19
N PRO A 257 -27.14 -1.22 -1.61
CA PRO A 257 -27.66 -1.66 -0.32
C PRO A 257 -28.28 -3.05 -0.46
N VAL A 258 -28.01 -3.90 0.52
CA VAL A 258 -28.51 -5.28 0.59
C VAL A 258 -29.26 -5.42 1.92
N SER A 259 -30.48 -5.95 1.86
CA SER A 259 -31.29 -6.24 3.05
C SER A 259 -30.60 -7.28 3.95
N VAL A 260 -30.97 -7.36 5.22
CA VAL A 260 -30.39 -8.33 6.16
C VAL A 260 -30.61 -9.77 5.68
N GLU A 261 -31.80 -10.08 5.15
CA GLU A 261 -32.14 -11.40 4.61
C GLU A 261 -31.33 -11.73 3.35
N ASP A 262 -31.26 -10.80 2.39
CA ASP A 262 -30.52 -11.02 1.15
C ASP A 262 -29.01 -11.08 1.40
N PHE A 263 -28.50 -10.37 2.41
CA PHE A 263 -27.07 -10.34 2.75
C PHE A 263 -26.58 -11.71 3.23
N GLU A 264 -27.35 -12.38 4.09
CA GLU A 264 -27.03 -13.74 4.56
C GLU A 264 -27.07 -14.75 3.40
N VAL A 265 -28.12 -14.69 2.57
CA VAL A 265 -28.25 -15.57 1.39
C VAL A 265 -27.09 -15.35 0.42
N LEU A 266 -26.75 -14.10 0.11
CA LEU A 266 -25.63 -13.77 -0.78
C LEU A 266 -24.29 -14.27 -0.22
N ALA A 267 -24.06 -14.12 1.09
CA ALA A 267 -22.84 -14.60 1.73
C ALA A 267 -22.70 -16.13 1.58
N GLU A 268 -23.78 -16.87 1.83
CA GLU A 268 -23.80 -18.34 1.75
C GLU A 268 -23.68 -18.85 0.30
N GLU A 269 -24.46 -18.30 -0.63
CA GLU A 269 -24.52 -18.80 -2.01
C GLU A 269 -23.25 -18.50 -2.82
N THR A 270 -22.61 -17.36 -2.55
CA THR A 270 -21.44 -16.92 -3.32
C THR A 270 -20.12 -17.24 -2.63
N GLY A 271 -20.14 -17.60 -1.34
CA GLY A 271 -18.95 -17.72 -0.51
C GLY A 271 -18.23 -16.38 -0.31
N ALA A 272 -19.00 -15.28 -0.30
CA ALA A 272 -18.43 -13.95 -0.13
C ALA A 272 -17.82 -13.77 1.25
N LEU A 273 -16.67 -13.11 1.29
CA LEU A 273 -16.06 -12.69 2.54
C LEU A 273 -16.83 -11.48 3.07
N ILE A 274 -17.32 -11.58 4.31
CA ILE A 274 -17.93 -10.45 5.01
C ILE A 274 -16.80 -9.58 5.58
N LEU A 275 -16.58 -8.42 4.95
CA LEU A 275 -15.56 -7.47 5.35
C LEU A 275 -16.21 -6.37 6.19
N ASP A 276 -15.91 -6.37 7.48
CA ASP A 276 -16.37 -5.35 8.41
C ASP A 276 -15.32 -4.25 8.55
N THR A 277 -15.66 -3.05 8.09
CA THR A 277 -14.77 -1.89 8.03
C THR A 277 -14.96 -0.93 9.19
N ARG A 278 -15.85 -1.26 10.15
CA ARG A 278 -16.06 -0.48 11.36
C ARG A 278 -14.81 -0.46 12.24
N SER A 279 -14.79 0.47 13.18
CA SER A 279 -13.67 0.64 14.10
C SER A 279 -13.47 -0.60 14.97
N ALA A 280 -12.22 -0.87 15.37
CA ALA A 280 -11.92 -1.93 16.33
C ALA A 280 -12.65 -1.74 17.68
N ALA A 281 -12.99 -0.49 18.03
CA ALA A 281 -13.74 -0.14 19.24
C ALA A 281 -15.24 -0.49 19.13
N ASP A 282 -15.78 -0.66 17.93
CA ASP A 282 -17.18 -1.05 17.74
C ASP A 282 -17.31 -2.52 17.35
N PHE A 283 -16.41 -3.02 16.50
CA PHE A 283 -16.38 -4.41 16.08
C PHE A 283 -16.34 -5.38 17.26
N HIS A 284 -15.44 -5.17 18.24
CA HIS A 284 -15.28 -6.11 19.35
C HIS A 284 -16.56 -6.28 20.21
N LYS A 285 -17.44 -5.27 20.23
CA LYS A 285 -18.71 -5.27 21.00
C LYS A 285 -19.77 -6.16 20.34
N GLY A 286 -19.66 -6.40 19.04
CA GLY A 286 -20.65 -7.12 18.25
C GLY A 286 -20.32 -7.08 16.75
N PHE A 287 -20.33 -8.24 16.10
CA PHE A 287 -20.14 -8.38 14.65
C PHE A 287 -20.88 -9.59 14.08
N ILE A 288 -21.02 -9.65 12.76
CA ILE A 288 -21.60 -10.79 12.05
C ILE A 288 -20.63 -11.96 12.13
N PRO A 289 -21.04 -13.17 12.56
CA PRO A 289 -20.15 -14.34 12.66
C PRO A 289 -19.32 -14.57 11.39
N ASN A 290 -18.07 -14.99 11.57
CA ASN A 290 -17.08 -15.21 10.50
C ASN A 290 -16.65 -13.99 9.68
N SER A 291 -17.10 -12.77 10.01
CA SER A 291 -16.58 -11.56 9.37
C SER A 291 -15.12 -11.27 9.75
N ILE A 292 -14.40 -10.65 8.81
CA ILE A 292 -13.03 -10.16 9.03
C ILE A 292 -13.09 -8.65 9.23
N ASN A 293 -12.46 -8.15 10.29
CA ASN A 293 -12.37 -6.72 10.55
C ASN A 293 -11.11 -6.14 9.93
N ILE A 294 -11.26 -5.14 9.05
CA ILE A 294 -10.17 -4.26 8.62
C ILE A 294 -10.73 -2.85 8.60
N GLY A 295 -10.48 -2.11 9.68
CA GLY A 295 -11.10 -0.80 9.89
C GLY A 295 -10.66 0.27 8.87
N LEU A 296 -11.62 1.02 8.33
CA LEU A 296 -11.37 2.02 7.26
C LEU A 296 -10.35 3.11 7.65
N LYS A 297 -10.33 3.51 8.94
CA LYS A 297 -9.47 4.61 9.43
C LYS A 297 -7.98 4.23 9.55
N GLY A 298 -7.61 2.96 9.39
CA GLY A 298 -6.21 2.52 9.34
C GLY A 298 -5.68 2.40 7.92
N ASP A 299 -4.62 1.59 7.76
CA ASP A 299 -4.02 1.24 6.46
C ASP A 299 -4.89 0.21 5.71
N PHE A 300 -6.18 0.53 5.54
CA PHE A 300 -7.23 -0.37 5.08
C PHE A 300 -6.85 -1.16 3.83
N ALA A 301 -6.62 -0.48 2.71
CA ALA A 301 -6.39 -1.13 1.41
C ALA A 301 -5.14 -2.04 1.39
N PRO A 302 -3.96 -1.62 1.90
CA PRO A 302 -2.83 -2.53 2.05
C PRO A 302 -3.12 -3.77 2.91
N TRP A 303 -3.86 -3.64 4.01
CA TRP A 303 -4.22 -4.78 4.85
C TRP A 303 -5.24 -5.71 4.18
N VAL A 304 -6.20 -5.18 3.41
CA VAL A 304 -7.09 -6.00 2.57
C VAL A 304 -6.25 -6.85 1.61
N GLY A 305 -5.34 -6.21 0.86
CA GLY A 305 -4.46 -6.91 -0.08
C GLY A 305 -3.58 -7.97 0.61
N ALA A 306 -3.03 -7.66 1.78
CA ALA A 306 -2.19 -8.59 2.53
C ALA A 306 -2.97 -9.78 3.13
N MET A 307 -4.19 -9.56 3.61
CA MET A 307 -4.96 -10.57 4.35
C MET A 307 -5.85 -11.42 3.44
N ILE A 308 -6.51 -10.81 2.44
CA ILE A 308 -7.43 -11.51 1.54
C ILE A 308 -6.67 -12.13 0.37
N VAL A 309 -5.62 -11.44 -0.11
CA VAL A 309 -4.71 -11.87 -1.20
C VAL A 309 -5.36 -12.00 -2.57
N ASP A 310 -6.42 -12.78 -2.72
CA ASP A 310 -7.11 -12.98 -4.00
C ASP A 310 -8.02 -11.79 -4.31
N VAL A 311 -7.59 -10.96 -5.27
CA VAL A 311 -8.35 -9.78 -5.73
C VAL A 311 -9.71 -10.13 -6.36
N LYS A 312 -9.95 -11.42 -6.69
CA LYS A 312 -11.23 -11.89 -7.24
C LYS A 312 -12.20 -12.39 -6.18
N GLN A 313 -11.77 -12.51 -4.92
CA GLN A 313 -12.62 -12.93 -3.81
C GLN A 313 -13.88 -12.04 -3.77
N PRO A 314 -15.10 -12.62 -3.86
CA PRO A 314 -16.31 -11.85 -3.66
C PRO A 314 -16.36 -11.28 -2.24
N ILE A 315 -16.75 -10.01 -2.11
CA ILE A 315 -16.80 -9.28 -0.84
C ILE A 315 -18.20 -8.71 -0.61
N LEU A 316 -18.70 -8.87 0.61
CA LEU A 316 -19.86 -8.16 1.14
C LEU A 316 -19.40 -7.22 2.25
N LEU A 317 -19.90 -5.98 2.24
CA LEU A 317 -19.41 -4.94 3.14
C LEU A 317 -20.33 -4.72 4.35
N VAL A 318 -19.71 -4.55 5.52
CA VAL A 318 -20.33 -3.92 6.68
C VAL A 318 -19.51 -2.67 7.00
N SER A 319 -20.07 -1.49 6.78
CA SER A 319 -19.37 -0.20 6.90
C SER A 319 -20.13 0.78 7.77
N ASP A 320 -19.44 1.80 8.28
CA ASP A 320 -20.13 2.93 8.91
C ASP A 320 -21.00 3.64 7.85
N PRO A 321 -22.28 3.97 8.16
CA PRO A 321 -23.16 4.62 7.19
C PRO A 321 -22.56 5.88 6.58
N GLY A 322 -22.56 5.97 5.26
CA GLY A 322 -22.00 7.09 4.49
C GLY A 322 -20.53 6.92 4.12
N THR A 323 -19.91 5.77 4.42
CA THR A 323 -18.52 5.46 4.05
C THR A 323 -18.40 4.40 2.95
N GLU A 324 -19.51 3.87 2.46
CA GLU A 324 -19.58 2.75 1.51
C GLU A 324 -18.78 3.04 0.22
N GLU A 325 -18.99 4.22 -0.37
CA GLU A 325 -18.27 4.66 -1.57
C GLU A 325 -16.76 4.79 -1.33
N GLU A 326 -16.34 5.28 -0.16
CA GLU A 326 -14.92 5.36 0.20
C GLU A 326 -14.31 3.96 0.32
N VAL A 327 -15.01 3.03 0.96
CA VAL A 327 -14.57 1.63 1.11
C VAL A 327 -14.38 1.00 -0.27
N ILE A 328 -15.37 1.09 -1.15
CA ILE A 328 -15.32 0.51 -2.51
C ILE A 328 -14.19 1.16 -3.33
N THR A 329 -14.07 2.48 -3.25
CA THR A 329 -12.97 3.21 -3.91
C THR A 329 -11.61 2.69 -3.45
N ARG A 330 -11.40 2.58 -2.15
CA ARG A 330 -10.11 2.12 -1.60
C ARG A 330 -9.83 0.64 -1.87
N LEU A 331 -10.85 -0.22 -1.96
CA LEU A 331 -10.71 -1.61 -2.39
C LEU A 331 -10.29 -1.70 -3.87
N SER A 332 -10.94 -0.91 -4.74
CA SER A 332 -10.62 -0.90 -6.17
C SER A 332 -9.20 -0.40 -6.45
N ARG A 333 -8.66 0.49 -5.61
CA ARG A 333 -7.26 0.94 -5.69
C ARG A 333 -6.27 -0.20 -5.53
N VAL A 334 -6.63 -1.29 -4.87
CA VAL A 334 -5.78 -2.49 -4.70
C VAL A 334 -6.32 -3.71 -5.46
N GLY A 335 -7.22 -3.48 -6.43
CA GLY A 335 -7.72 -4.50 -7.37
C GLY A 335 -8.93 -5.31 -6.90
N PHE A 336 -9.46 -5.05 -5.70
CA PHE A 336 -10.62 -5.77 -5.16
C PHE A 336 -11.93 -5.19 -5.70
N ASP A 337 -12.20 -5.46 -6.98
CA ASP A 337 -13.34 -4.93 -7.72
C ASP A 337 -14.64 -5.73 -7.50
N HIS A 338 -14.56 -6.93 -6.91
CA HIS A 338 -15.70 -7.86 -6.78
C HIS A 338 -16.52 -7.65 -5.49
N VAL A 339 -16.95 -6.41 -5.26
CA VAL A 339 -17.89 -6.08 -4.17
C VAL A 339 -19.32 -6.36 -4.63
N LEU A 340 -20.03 -7.23 -3.91
CA LEU A 340 -21.41 -7.63 -4.25
C LEU A 340 -22.47 -6.66 -3.73
N GLY A 341 -22.14 -5.88 -2.71
CA GLY A 341 -23.01 -4.93 -2.05
C GLY A 341 -22.57 -4.65 -0.61
N TYR A 342 -23.31 -3.79 0.08
CA TYR A 342 -23.12 -3.49 1.50
C TYR A 342 -24.41 -3.71 2.28
N LEU A 343 -24.29 -4.05 3.55
CA LEU A 343 -25.43 -4.26 4.44
C LEU A 343 -26.16 -2.94 4.70
N GLU A 344 -27.42 -2.87 4.27
CA GLU A 344 -28.28 -1.70 4.51
C GLU A 344 -28.49 -1.52 6.02
N GLY A 345 -28.19 -0.32 6.53
CA GLY A 345 -28.25 -0.03 7.97
C GLY A 345 -27.06 -0.54 8.79
N SER A 346 -26.01 -1.05 8.12
CA SER A 346 -24.78 -1.56 8.76
C SER A 346 -25.06 -2.66 9.80
N PHE A 347 -24.14 -2.91 10.72
CA PHE A 347 -24.27 -3.95 11.74
C PHE A 347 -25.51 -3.78 12.65
N ASP A 348 -25.99 -2.56 12.85
CA ASP A 348 -27.15 -2.32 13.72
C ASP A 348 -28.42 -2.97 13.14
N SER A 349 -28.61 -2.97 11.81
CA SER A 349 -29.76 -3.67 11.19
C SER A 349 -29.67 -5.19 11.37
N TRP A 350 -28.47 -5.77 11.24
CA TRP A 350 -28.24 -7.18 11.50
C TRP A 350 -28.57 -7.55 12.95
N LYS A 351 -28.09 -6.74 13.89
CA LYS A 351 -28.34 -6.95 15.33
C LYS A 351 -29.83 -6.81 15.66
N ASP A 352 -30.51 -5.82 15.11
CA ASP A 352 -31.94 -5.56 15.37
C ASP A 352 -32.85 -6.63 14.75
N SER A 353 -32.39 -7.33 13.70
CA SER A 353 -33.09 -8.48 13.13
C SER A 353 -33.12 -9.72 14.05
N GLY A 354 -32.31 -9.72 15.13
CA GLY A 354 -32.20 -10.84 16.06
C GLY A 354 -31.37 -12.01 15.56
N LYS A 355 -30.63 -11.84 14.45
CA LYS A 355 -29.65 -12.81 13.95
C LYS A 355 -28.48 -12.99 14.90
N GLU A 356 -27.74 -14.08 14.72
CA GLU A 356 -26.57 -14.40 15.54
C GLU A 356 -25.50 -13.31 15.42
N ILE A 357 -24.86 -12.99 16.54
CA ILE A 357 -23.74 -12.05 16.61
C ILE A 357 -22.60 -12.67 17.40
N ASP A 358 -21.38 -12.33 17.02
CA ASP A 358 -20.18 -12.66 17.76
C ASP A 358 -19.57 -11.45 18.45
N ARG A 359 -18.66 -11.71 19.39
CA ARG A 359 -17.90 -10.69 20.15
C ARG A 359 -16.47 -11.15 20.35
N ILE A 360 -15.57 -10.19 20.51
CA ILE A 360 -14.18 -10.43 20.90
C ILE A 360 -13.97 -9.85 22.29
N GLU A 361 -13.45 -10.66 23.21
CA GLU A 361 -13.06 -10.16 24.53
C GLU A 361 -11.90 -9.17 24.34
N ARG A 362 -12.14 -7.94 24.78
CA ARG A 362 -11.18 -6.84 24.72
C ARG A 362 -11.07 -6.24 26.10
N ILE A 363 -9.84 -6.04 26.57
CA ILE A 363 -9.56 -5.43 27.89
C ILE A 363 -8.59 -4.25 27.76
N SER A 364 -8.59 -3.37 28.74
CA SER A 364 -7.62 -2.28 28.81
C SER A 364 -6.21 -2.80 29.14
N ALA A 365 -5.19 -1.97 28.91
CA ALA A 365 -3.82 -2.29 29.31
C ALA A 365 -3.68 -2.45 30.85
N GLU A 366 -4.45 -1.70 31.63
CA GLU A 366 -4.49 -1.81 33.10
C GLU A 366 -5.12 -3.12 33.56
N GLU A 367 -6.23 -3.52 32.94
CA GLU A 367 -6.86 -4.83 33.21
C GLU A 367 -5.92 -5.97 32.82
N PHE A 368 -5.21 -5.84 31.68
CA PHE A 368 -4.16 -6.77 31.30
C PHE A 368 -3.05 -6.83 32.34
N ALA A 369 -2.57 -5.69 32.82
CA ALA A 369 -1.54 -5.64 33.86
C ALA A 369 -1.96 -6.30 35.18
N GLN A 370 -3.26 -6.25 35.53
CA GLN A 370 -3.81 -6.96 36.70
C GLN A 370 -3.89 -8.47 36.48
N LYS A 371 -4.14 -8.92 35.25
CA LYS A 371 -4.22 -10.34 34.88
C LYS A 371 -2.84 -10.96 34.57
N PHE A 372 -1.83 -10.14 34.30
CA PHE A 372 -0.49 -10.57 33.91
C PHE A 372 0.24 -11.33 35.04
N LYS A 373 0.84 -12.46 34.68
CA LYS A 373 1.67 -13.32 35.53
C LYS A 373 2.91 -13.74 34.72
N GLU A 374 3.93 -14.26 35.40
CA GLU A 374 5.20 -14.67 34.77
C GLU A 374 5.00 -15.66 33.60
N ASN A 375 4.01 -16.57 33.69
CA ASN A 375 3.71 -17.53 32.61
C ASN A 375 2.56 -17.09 31.68
N THR A 376 2.20 -15.80 31.66
CA THR A 376 1.13 -15.31 30.78
C THR A 376 1.59 -15.36 29.32
N LYS A 377 0.89 -16.13 28.47
CA LYS A 377 1.14 -16.13 27.04
C LYS A 377 0.68 -14.83 26.41
N VAL A 378 1.62 -14.14 25.76
CA VAL A 378 1.38 -12.89 25.03
C VAL A 378 1.83 -13.08 23.59
N VAL A 379 0.98 -12.74 22.63
CA VAL A 379 1.25 -12.78 21.20
C VAL A 379 1.35 -11.34 20.70
N ASP A 380 2.52 -10.99 20.16
CA ASP A 380 2.79 -9.68 19.58
C ASP A 380 2.73 -9.77 18.05
N VAL A 381 1.73 -9.11 17.45
CA VAL A 381 1.51 -9.13 16.00
C VAL A 381 2.12 -7.94 15.25
N ARG A 382 3.03 -7.19 15.89
CA ARG A 382 3.79 -6.11 15.24
C ARG A 382 4.83 -6.66 14.26
N LYS A 383 5.44 -5.76 13.47
CA LYS A 383 6.57 -6.08 12.59
C LYS A 383 7.78 -6.50 13.43
N GLU A 384 8.71 -7.21 12.81
CA GLU A 384 9.95 -7.70 13.44
C GLU A 384 10.77 -6.57 14.03
N SER A 385 10.91 -5.47 13.30
CA SER A 385 11.67 -4.29 13.74
C SER A 385 11.04 -3.61 14.96
N GLU A 386 9.71 -3.57 15.03
CA GLU A 386 8.98 -3.02 16.19
C GLU A 386 9.17 -3.91 17.42
N TYR A 387 9.07 -5.24 17.25
CA TYR A 387 9.30 -6.21 18.31
C TYR A 387 10.75 -6.15 18.81
N ALA A 388 11.73 -6.19 17.89
CA ALA A 388 13.14 -6.16 18.23
C ALA A 388 13.57 -4.85 18.93
N SER A 389 12.86 -3.75 18.69
CA SER A 389 13.11 -2.49 19.39
C SER A 389 12.71 -2.55 20.87
N GLU A 390 11.52 -3.07 21.16
CA GLU A 390 11.00 -3.23 22.52
C GLU A 390 9.70 -4.04 22.48
N HIS A 391 9.48 -4.95 23.43
CA HIS A 391 8.30 -5.81 23.51
C HIS A 391 7.98 -6.19 24.97
N VAL A 392 6.78 -6.73 25.21
CA VAL A 392 6.44 -7.35 26.51
C VAL A 392 7.37 -8.52 26.75
N ASN A 393 7.91 -8.65 27.97
CA ASN A 393 8.88 -9.69 28.27
C ASN A 393 8.30 -11.08 27.97
N GLU A 394 9.09 -11.95 27.33
CA GLU A 394 8.71 -13.32 26.94
C GLU A 394 7.50 -13.43 25.98
N ALA A 395 7.06 -12.32 25.35
CA ALA A 395 6.03 -12.37 24.32
C ALA A 395 6.48 -13.18 23.10
N TYR A 396 5.53 -13.89 22.47
CA TYR A 396 5.75 -14.59 21.21
C TYR A 396 5.56 -13.63 20.04
N GLN A 397 6.62 -13.42 19.27
CA GLN A 397 6.56 -12.66 18.04
C GLN A 397 5.85 -13.46 16.94
N ARG A 398 4.73 -12.91 16.45
CA ARG A 398 3.88 -13.51 15.41
C ARG A 398 3.27 -12.40 14.53
N PRO A 399 4.05 -11.81 13.61
CA PRO A 399 3.60 -10.67 12.81
C PRO A 399 2.28 -10.95 12.09
N LEU A 400 1.40 -9.93 12.02
CA LEU A 400 0.11 -10.08 11.33
C LEU A 400 0.28 -10.45 9.85
N ALA A 401 1.33 -9.94 9.19
CA ALA A 401 1.62 -10.24 7.78
C ALA A 401 1.74 -11.76 7.50
N ASP A 402 2.20 -12.51 8.51
CA ASP A 402 2.46 -13.95 8.40
C ASP A 402 1.36 -14.79 9.05
N ILE A 403 0.20 -14.21 9.38
CA ILE A 403 -0.87 -14.90 10.13
C ILE A 403 -1.28 -16.23 9.51
N ASN A 404 -1.30 -16.29 8.18
CA ASN A 404 -1.62 -17.51 7.44
C ASN A 404 -0.62 -18.66 7.67
N GLU A 405 0.60 -18.35 8.08
CA GLU A 405 1.68 -19.32 8.30
C GLU A 405 1.67 -19.86 9.73
N TRP A 406 1.35 -19.03 10.72
CA TRP A 406 1.45 -19.41 12.12
C TRP A 406 0.13 -19.72 12.81
N VAL A 407 -1.02 -19.30 12.27
CA VAL A 407 -2.32 -19.49 12.95
C VAL A 407 -2.65 -20.96 13.22
N ASN A 408 -2.30 -21.86 12.30
CA ASN A 408 -2.51 -23.30 12.47
C ASN A 408 -1.56 -23.96 13.49
N SER A 409 -0.54 -23.22 13.97
CA SER A 409 0.41 -23.69 14.98
C SER A 409 0.01 -23.34 16.41
N LEU A 410 -1.07 -22.59 16.59
CA LEU A 410 -1.57 -22.22 17.92
C LEU A 410 -2.20 -23.42 18.62
N ASP A 411 -1.95 -23.51 19.92
CA ASP A 411 -2.67 -24.41 20.80
C ASP A 411 -4.02 -23.77 21.17
N ASN A 412 -5.12 -24.44 20.81
CA ASN A 412 -6.47 -23.92 20.99
C ASN A 412 -7.01 -24.12 22.42
N GLU A 413 -6.28 -24.83 23.29
CA GLU A 413 -6.70 -25.09 24.68
C GLU A 413 -6.17 -24.04 25.66
N GLU A 414 -5.05 -23.38 25.35
CA GLU A 414 -4.38 -22.47 26.27
C GLU A 414 -4.72 -21.01 25.98
N HIS A 415 -5.21 -20.27 26.98
CA HIS A 415 -5.53 -18.85 26.82
C HIS A 415 -4.29 -17.99 26.56
N PHE A 416 -4.40 -17.02 25.66
CA PHE A 416 -3.35 -16.03 25.41
C PHE A 416 -3.91 -14.62 25.23
N PHE A 417 -3.04 -13.62 25.44
CA PHE A 417 -3.35 -12.22 25.15
C PHE A 417 -2.71 -11.82 23.83
N ILE A 418 -3.40 -11.02 23.03
CA ILE A 418 -2.89 -10.55 21.73
C ILE A 418 -2.87 -9.03 21.67
N HIS A 419 -1.76 -8.47 21.18
CA HIS A 419 -1.65 -7.03 20.98
C HIS A 419 -0.81 -6.69 19.74
N CYS A 420 -0.97 -5.45 19.27
CA CYS A 420 -0.05 -4.83 18.33
C CYS A 420 0.53 -3.54 18.94
N ALA A 421 0.87 -2.53 18.13
CA ALA A 421 1.30 -1.23 18.64
C ALA A 421 0.16 -0.42 19.28
N GLY A 422 -1.03 -0.43 18.68
CA GLY A 422 -2.14 0.49 19.03
C GLY A 422 -3.54 -0.12 19.02
N GLY A 423 -3.69 -1.43 18.84
CA GLY A 423 -4.99 -2.12 18.84
C GLY A 423 -5.62 -2.34 17.46
N TYR A 424 -5.08 -1.76 16.38
CA TYR A 424 -5.62 -1.91 15.02
C TYR A 424 -5.30 -3.30 14.43
N ARG A 425 -4.01 -3.62 14.26
CA ARG A 425 -3.55 -4.92 13.71
C ARG A 425 -3.95 -6.12 14.57
N SER A 426 -4.03 -5.96 15.89
CA SER A 426 -4.46 -7.03 16.79
C SER A 426 -5.95 -7.35 16.64
N MET A 427 -6.78 -6.37 16.30
CA MET A 427 -8.19 -6.63 15.98
C MET A 427 -8.37 -7.34 14.64
N ILE A 428 -7.55 -6.99 13.63
CA ILE A 428 -7.51 -7.76 12.37
C ILE A 428 -7.15 -9.21 12.68
N ALA A 429 -6.05 -9.44 13.42
CA ALA A 429 -5.64 -10.78 13.84
C ALA A 429 -6.76 -11.50 14.61
N ALA A 430 -7.38 -10.84 15.58
CA ALA A 430 -8.47 -11.37 16.38
C ALA A 430 -9.67 -11.81 15.53
N SER A 431 -10.08 -11.02 14.53
CA SER A 431 -11.17 -11.41 13.63
C SER A 431 -10.84 -12.63 12.76
N ILE A 432 -9.59 -12.73 12.28
CA ILE A 432 -9.10 -13.89 11.51
C ILE A 432 -9.01 -15.15 12.39
N LEU A 433 -8.55 -15.00 13.63
CA LEU A 433 -8.53 -16.11 14.59
C LEU A 433 -9.95 -16.60 14.89
N ASN A 434 -10.87 -15.67 15.14
CA ASN A 434 -12.27 -15.99 15.44
C ASN A 434 -12.96 -16.69 14.26
N SER A 435 -12.75 -16.23 13.02
CA SER A 435 -13.31 -16.87 11.82
C SER A 435 -12.74 -18.27 11.54
N ARG A 436 -11.61 -18.62 12.15
CA ARG A 436 -11.01 -19.97 12.14
C ARG A 436 -11.38 -20.81 13.37
N GLY A 437 -12.29 -20.33 14.21
CA GLY A 437 -12.74 -21.02 15.41
C GLY A 437 -11.78 -20.91 16.61
N ILE A 438 -10.70 -20.13 16.50
CA ILE A 438 -9.77 -19.88 17.60
C ILE A 438 -10.33 -18.74 18.44
N ARG A 439 -10.79 -19.04 19.65
CA ARG A 439 -11.52 -18.09 20.52
C ARG A 439 -10.94 -17.98 21.94
N ASN A 440 -9.89 -18.73 22.23
CA ASN A 440 -9.16 -18.77 23.49
C ASN A 440 -8.19 -17.58 23.66
N PHE A 441 -8.60 -16.37 23.30
CA PHE A 441 -7.74 -15.19 23.41
C PHE A 441 -8.47 -13.95 23.92
N THR A 442 -7.71 -13.00 24.44
CA THR A 442 -8.20 -11.66 24.79
C THR A 442 -7.34 -10.60 24.08
N GLU A 443 -7.98 -9.66 23.39
CA GLU A 443 -7.30 -8.53 22.72
C GLU A 443 -7.03 -7.40 23.71
N ILE A 444 -5.85 -6.78 23.61
CA ILE A 444 -5.46 -5.66 24.48
C ILE A 444 -5.67 -4.32 23.75
N GLU A 445 -6.60 -3.53 24.26
CA GLU A 445 -6.87 -2.17 23.77
C GLU A 445 -5.64 -1.27 23.89
N GLY A 446 -5.41 -0.44 22.86
CA GLY A 446 -4.29 0.49 22.82
C GLY A 446 -2.91 -0.16 22.63
N GLY A 447 -2.85 -1.50 22.63
CA GLY A 447 -1.66 -2.30 22.35
C GLY A 447 -0.44 -1.94 23.19
N PHE A 448 0.75 -2.19 22.63
CA PHE A 448 2.04 -1.95 23.29
C PHE A 448 2.21 -0.50 23.75
N ASN A 449 1.64 0.47 23.03
CA ASN A 449 1.69 1.87 23.42
C ASN A 449 1.02 2.15 24.77
N LYS A 450 -0.02 1.39 25.14
CA LYS A 450 -0.64 1.47 26.46
C LYS A 450 -0.04 0.50 27.46
N ILE A 451 0.35 -0.70 27.04
CA ILE A 451 1.02 -1.66 27.92
C ILE A 451 2.30 -1.06 28.53
N LYS A 452 3.10 -0.30 27.77
CA LYS A 452 4.34 0.33 28.27
C LYS A 452 4.12 1.41 29.33
N GLU A 453 2.90 1.92 29.48
CA GLU A 453 2.51 2.88 30.52
C GLU A 453 2.16 2.17 31.85
N THR A 454 2.10 0.83 31.85
CA THR A 454 1.78 0.00 33.01
C THR A 454 3.02 -0.59 33.70
N GLY A 455 2.81 -1.41 34.74
CA GLY A 455 3.86 -2.17 35.42
C GLY A 455 4.27 -3.49 34.76
N VAL A 456 3.72 -3.84 33.58
CA VAL A 456 4.06 -5.10 32.89
C VAL A 456 5.55 -5.09 32.47
N PRO A 457 6.33 -6.14 32.81
CA PRO A 457 7.73 -6.24 32.40
C PRO A 457 7.91 -6.19 30.89
N ARG A 458 8.97 -5.50 30.44
CA ARG A 458 9.34 -5.32 29.04
C ARG A 458 10.80 -5.66 28.82
N SER A 459 11.13 -6.00 27.58
CA SER A 459 12.53 -6.08 27.15
C SER A 459 13.21 -4.70 27.21
N ASN A 460 14.54 -4.69 27.27
CA ASN A 460 15.28 -3.44 27.20
C ASN A 460 15.10 -2.79 25.84
N PHE A 461 14.84 -1.48 25.80
CA PHE A 461 14.74 -0.74 24.55
C PHE A 461 16.08 -0.76 23.79
N LEU A 462 16.05 -1.21 22.54
CA LEU A 462 17.18 -1.24 21.62
C LEU A 462 16.92 -0.27 20.46
N CYS A 463 17.76 0.76 20.33
CA CYS A 463 17.69 1.67 19.22
C CYS A 463 18.22 1.00 17.94
N GLN A 464 17.32 0.57 17.05
CA GLN A 464 17.66 -0.14 15.81
C GLN A 464 18.57 0.67 14.87
N SER A 465 18.58 2.00 14.98
CA SER A 465 19.46 2.88 14.19
C SER A 465 20.89 3.03 14.74
N LYS A 466 21.19 2.46 15.91
CA LYS A 466 22.48 2.60 16.62
C LYS A 466 23.06 1.25 17.07
N THR A 467 22.85 0.20 16.30
CA THR A 467 23.52 -1.08 16.50
C THR A 467 24.83 -1.09 15.72
N LEU A 468 25.98 -1.15 16.42
CA LEU A 468 27.25 -1.54 15.80
C LEU A 468 27.14 -3.03 15.48
N LYS A 469 26.83 -3.37 14.23
CA LYS A 469 26.83 -4.77 13.78
C LYS A 469 28.28 -5.27 13.82
N SER A 470 28.51 -6.35 14.57
CA SER A 470 29.80 -7.04 14.74
C SER A 470 30.23 -7.81 13.51
#